data_AF-K9THH4-F1
#
_entry.id   AF-K9THH4-F1
#
_cell.length_a   1.000
_cell.length_b   1.000
_cell.length_c   1.000
_cell.angle_alpha   90.00
_cell.angle_beta   90.00
_cell.angle_gamma   90.00
#
_symmetry.space_group_name_H-M   'P 1'
#
loop_
_entity.id
_entity.type
_entity.pdbx_description
1 polymer ?
#
loop_
_entity_poly.entity_id
_entity_poly.type
_entity_poly.pdbx_seq_one_letter_code
_entity_poly.pdbx_strand_id
1 'polypeptide(L)'
;MIKPKFVKAMAIALAVSGMMFAVTASHDAEAQALEALNPGRSTSGVINATRSRLVAEGNQQLLANDYSFEGQSGDQLKIWIESQGSLNVKLVLFDPFEERVLSQDNDTQLKQGVTLRLRSPGTYRLRVLAEDNTQGSYIIKIETTNPERSRQADLVMGDLNLTITPCGNPELAVIRIGTETRCTRDMQRGGEYLYNSTTGQIEPRQTEPQETVRDRVAREFGMRWVPCGGQGLAEIAIDGEAVCTRDYPEGKYTYNAIASRFDPVPVADRNLQQLQEWGLNRVACGTGVVSILMNGQEYCTQPTDWLNVGHYRFIPAENRLEPMNSPVWTTDQNRDPVPHQTGNGLVTIQGDGDMV
;
A
#
# COMPACT_ATOMS: atom_id res chain seq x y z
N MET A 1 -56.96 -46.63 -1.39
CA MET A 1 -56.70 -46.56 -2.85
C MET A 1 -55.22 -46.21 -3.03
N ILE A 2 -54.43 -47.23 -3.41
CA ILE A 2 -53.05 -47.25 -3.95
C ILE A 2 -51.95 -46.41 -3.25
N LYS A 3 -51.01 -47.09 -2.58
CA LYS A 3 -49.57 -46.70 -2.49
C LYS A 3 -48.78 -47.50 -3.54
N PRO A 4 -47.74 -46.92 -4.16
CA PRO A 4 -46.34 -47.38 -3.94
C PRO A 4 -45.35 -46.19 -3.91
N LYS A 5 -44.26 -46.15 -3.10
CA LYS A 5 -43.01 -46.93 -3.00
C LYS A 5 -41.99 -46.75 -4.15
N PHE A 6 -40.71 -46.59 -3.75
CA PHE A 6 -39.43 -46.68 -4.51
C PHE A 6 -39.05 -45.46 -5.37
N VAL A 7 -37.78 -44.99 -5.42
CA VAL A 7 -36.50 -45.72 -5.60
C VAL A 7 -35.33 -45.03 -4.87
N LYS A 8 -34.51 -45.83 -4.17
CA LYS A 8 -33.09 -45.56 -3.87
C LYS A 8 -32.25 -45.92 -5.10
N ALA A 9 -31.35 -45.05 -5.54
CA ALA A 9 -30.24 -45.41 -6.44
C ALA A 9 -28.98 -44.70 -5.91
N MET A 10 -28.03 -45.42 -5.29
CA MET A 10 -27.00 -46.30 -5.86
C MET A 10 -25.71 -45.51 -6.09
N ALA A 11 -24.82 -45.59 -5.11
CA ALA A 11 -23.42 -45.22 -5.22
C ALA A 11 -22.74 -46.19 -6.20
N ILE A 12 -22.08 -45.64 -7.21
CA ILE A 12 -21.10 -46.36 -8.01
C ILE A 12 -19.74 -45.73 -7.71
N ALA A 13 -18.95 -46.45 -6.92
CA ALA A 13 -17.52 -46.20 -6.79
C ALA A 13 -16.83 -46.90 -7.98
N LEU A 14 -16.36 -46.13 -8.95
CA LEU A 14 -15.43 -46.62 -9.97
C LEU A 14 -14.01 -46.41 -9.44
N ALA A 15 -13.43 -47.50 -8.93
CA ALA A 15 -11.99 -47.61 -8.74
C ALA A 15 -11.37 -47.84 -10.14
N VAL A 16 -10.85 -46.77 -10.75
CA VAL A 16 -9.99 -46.90 -11.94
C VAL A 16 -8.57 -47.10 -11.46
N SER A 17 -8.09 -48.32 -11.65
CA SER A 17 -6.72 -48.76 -11.40
C SER A 17 -5.74 -47.94 -12.24
N GLY A 18 -4.88 -47.18 -11.56
CA GLY A 18 -3.79 -46.43 -12.20
C GLY A 18 -2.71 -47.35 -12.74
N MET A 19 -2.56 -47.39 -14.06
CA MET A 19 -1.28 -47.71 -14.70
C MET A 19 -0.44 -46.43 -14.71
N MET A 20 0.59 -46.37 -13.86
CA MET A 20 1.66 -45.38 -13.99
C MET A 20 2.50 -45.74 -15.22
N PHE A 21 2.32 -45.02 -16.32
CA PHE A 21 3.38 -44.85 -17.30
C PHE A 21 4.29 -43.73 -16.80
N ALA A 22 5.50 -44.09 -16.39
CA ALA A 22 6.57 -43.13 -16.16
C ALA A 22 7.02 -42.56 -17.51
N VAL A 23 6.46 -41.43 -17.91
CA VAL A 23 7.08 -40.55 -18.90
C VAL A 23 8.11 -39.74 -18.13
N THR A 24 9.39 -40.08 -18.31
CA THR A 24 10.49 -39.21 -17.87
C THR A 24 10.54 -38.01 -18.81
N ALA A 25 9.67 -37.02 -18.59
CA ALA A 25 9.84 -35.68 -19.13
C ALA A 25 10.98 -35.03 -18.34
N SER A 26 12.04 -34.66 -19.05
CA SER A 26 13.14 -33.84 -18.55
C SER A 26 12.57 -32.57 -17.91
N HIS A 27 12.54 -32.56 -16.58
CA HIS A 27 12.16 -31.42 -15.76
C HIS A 27 13.35 -30.48 -15.66
N ASP A 28 13.40 -29.50 -16.56
CA ASP A 28 14.03 -28.19 -16.33
C ASP A 28 13.29 -27.17 -17.22
N ALA A 29 11.97 -27.10 -17.04
CA ALA A 29 11.19 -25.95 -17.45
C ALA A 29 10.80 -25.22 -16.16
N GLU A 30 11.66 -24.30 -15.70
CA GLU A 30 11.20 -23.24 -14.82
C GLU A 30 9.98 -22.62 -15.52
N ALA A 31 8.80 -22.82 -14.93
CA ALA A 31 7.60 -22.13 -15.35
C ALA A 31 7.80 -20.64 -15.03
N GLN A 32 8.45 -19.92 -15.95
CA GLN A 32 8.48 -18.46 -15.91
C GLN A 32 7.02 -18.01 -15.89
N ALA A 33 6.62 -17.37 -14.80
CA ALA A 33 5.28 -16.81 -14.67
C ALA A 33 5.07 -15.86 -15.86
N LEU A 34 4.03 -16.13 -16.65
CA LEU A 34 3.67 -15.28 -17.78
C LEU A 34 3.33 -13.88 -17.27
N GLU A 35 3.91 -12.85 -17.88
CA GLU A 35 3.57 -11.48 -17.52
C GLU A 35 2.12 -11.19 -17.94
N ALA A 36 1.30 -10.70 -17.01
CA ALA A 36 -0.10 -10.41 -17.28
C ALA A 36 -0.24 -9.07 -18.03
N LEU A 37 -0.83 -9.11 -19.22
CA LEU A 37 -1.27 -7.92 -19.95
C LEU A 37 -2.63 -7.49 -19.45
N ASN A 38 -2.71 -6.21 -19.10
CA ASN A 38 -3.96 -5.57 -18.70
C ASN A 38 -4.53 -4.81 -19.91
N PRO A 39 -5.71 -5.20 -20.44
CA PRO A 39 -6.33 -4.48 -21.55
C PRO A 39 -6.43 -2.98 -21.29
N GLY A 40 -6.11 -2.19 -22.31
CA GLY A 40 -6.04 -0.72 -22.27
C GLY A 40 -4.69 -0.15 -21.82
N ARG A 41 -3.81 -0.97 -21.21
CA ARG A 41 -2.47 -0.55 -20.76
C ARG A 41 -1.39 -0.98 -21.74
N SER A 42 -0.43 -0.10 -22.00
CA SER A 42 0.80 -0.42 -22.73
C SER A 42 1.83 -1.07 -21.80
N THR A 43 2.53 -2.07 -22.32
CA THR A 43 3.58 -2.83 -21.62
C THR A 43 4.85 -2.77 -22.45
N SER A 44 5.99 -2.47 -21.82
CA SER A 44 7.28 -2.43 -22.50
C SER A 44 7.99 -3.77 -22.35
N GLY A 45 8.55 -4.28 -23.44
CA GLY A 45 9.33 -5.50 -23.46
C GLY A 45 10.70 -5.30 -24.11
N VAL A 46 11.61 -6.23 -23.83
CA VAL A 46 12.94 -6.30 -24.45
C VAL A 46 13.18 -7.74 -24.89
N ILE A 47 13.57 -7.94 -26.14
CA ILE A 47 14.05 -9.23 -26.63
C ILE A 47 15.58 -9.23 -26.65
N ASN A 48 16.19 -10.11 -25.86
CA ASN A 48 17.62 -10.40 -25.90
C ASN A 48 17.92 -11.79 -25.31
N ALA A 49 19.14 -12.28 -25.53
CA ALA A 49 19.54 -13.63 -25.09
C ALA A 49 19.55 -13.84 -23.57
N THR A 50 19.52 -12.78 -22.76
CA THR A 50 19.59 -12.88 -21.29
C THR A 50 18.23 -12.85 -20.62
N ARG A 51 17.24 -12.23 -21.26
CA ARG A 51 15.89 -11.99 -20.69
C ARG A 51 14.78 -12.73 -21.43
N SER A 52 15.04 -13.18 -22.65
CA SER A 52 14.08 -13.89 -23.48
C SER A 52 14.41 -15.37 -23.53
N ARG A 53 13.37 -16.18 -23.67
CA ARG A 53 13.52 -17.63 -23.81
C ARG A 53 13.65 -18.02 -25.27
N LEU A 54 14.39 -19.09 -25.54
CA LEU A 54 14.37 -19.73 -26.86
C LEU A 54 13.13 -20.63 -26.95
N VAL A 55 12.37 -20.50 -28.03
CA VAL A 55 11.23 -21.35 -28.33
C VAL A 55 11.35 -21.91 -29.74
N ALA A 56 10.88 -23.14 -29.92
CA ALA A 56 10.74 -23.72 -31.25
C ALA A 56 9.56 -23.07 -31.98
N GLU A 57 9.82 -22.54 -33.17
CA GLU A 57 8.82 -22.04 -34.11
C GLU A 57 9.13 -22.65 -35.49
N GLY A 58 8.36 -23.67 -35.88
CA GLY A 58 8.68 -24.50 -37.03
C GLY A 58 10.04 -25.21 -36.86
N ASN A 59 10.96 -25.00 -37.80
CA ASN A 59 12.31 -25.58 -37.79
C ASN A 59 13.38 -24.65 -37.17
N GLN A 60 12.98 -23.52 -36.57
CA GLN A 60 13.89 -22.52 -36.01
C GLN A 60 13.71 -22.39 -34.49
N GLN A 61 14.80 -21.97 -33.81
CA GLN A 61 14.81 -21.55 -32.41
C GLN A 61 14.85 -20.02 -32.37
N LEU A 62 13.78 -19.41 -31.87
CA LEU A 62 13.61 -17.96 -31.83
C LEU A 62 13.55 -17.46 -30.38
N LEU A 63 14.12 -16.28 -30.11
CA LEU A 63 13.95 -15.57 -28.85
C LEU A 63 12.49 -15.09 -28.72
N ALA A 64 11.92 -15.28 -27.53
CA ALA A 64 10.52 -15.00 -27.26
C ALA A 64 10.30 -14.43 -25.86
N ASN A 65 9.29 -13.58 -25.76
CA ASN A 65 8.63 -13.22 -24.52
C ASN A 65 7.16 -13.64 -24.61
N ASP A 66 6.62 -14.18 -23.52
CA ASP A 66 5.23 -14.60 -23.46
C ASP A 66 4.47 -13.83 -22.39
N TYR A 67 3.24 -13.50 -22.76
CA TYR A 67 2.30 -12.76 -21.98
C TYR A 67 1.01 -13.54 -21.83
N SER A 68 0.22 -13.23 -20.81
CA SER A 68 -1.12 -13.76 -20.65
C SER A 68 -2.15 -12.66 -20.45
N PHE A 69 -3.40 -12.90 -20.86
CA PHE A 69 -4.53 -12.04 -20.52
C PHE A 69 -5.82 -12.86 -20.48
N GLU A 70 -6.79 -12.41 -19.69
CA GLU A 70 -8.12 -13.02 -19.67
C GLU A 70 -8.99 -12.46 -20.79
N GLY A 71 -9.58 -13.36 -21.58
CA GLY A 71 -10.52 -13.03 -22.64
C GLY A 71 -11.89 -13.68 -22.40
N GLN A 72 -12.94 -13.11 -22.96
CA GLN A 72 -14.26 -13.74 -23.00
C GLN A 72 -14.66 -14.07 -24.43
N SER A 73 -15.49 -15.09 -24.60
CA SER A 73 -16.05 -15.44 -25.92
C SER A 73 -16.85 -14.25 -26.46
N GLY A 74 -16.65 -13.95 -27.74
CA GLY A 74 -17.29 -12.83 -28.43
C GLY A 74 -16.54 -11.50 -28.35
N ASP A 75 -15.50 -11.40 -27.52
CA ASP A 75 -14.69 -10.18 -27.44
C ASP A 75 -13.97 -9.91 -28.75
N GLN A 76 -14.00 -8.66 -29.19
CA GLN A 76 -13.12 -8.12 -30.22
C GLN A 76 -11.83 -7.65 -29.55
N LEU A 77 -10.77 -8.45 -29.73
CA LEU A 77 -9.42 -8.16 -29.31
C LEU A 77 -8.72 -7.35 -30.40
N LYS A 78 -8.06 -6.26 -30.01
CA LYS A 78 -7.14 -5.51 -30.84
C LYS A 78 -5.76 -5.46 -30.19
N ILE A 79 -4.72 -5.78 -30.97
CA ILE A 79 -3.33 -5.88 -30.49
C ILE A 79 -2.47 -4.92 -31.29
N TRP A 80 -1.72 -4.06 -30.61
CA TRP A 80 -0.71 -3.18 -31.22
C TRP A 80 0.66 -3.55 -30.67
N ILE A 81 1.64 -3.56 -31.55
CA ILE A 81 3.04 -3.67 -31.16
C ILE A 81 3.87 -2.68 -31.97
N GLU A 82 4.74 -1.97 -31.27
CA GLU A 82 5.71 -1.06 -31.87
C GLU A 82 7.11 -1.52 -31.48
N SER A 83 7.87 -2.02 -32.45
CA SER A 83 9.26 -2.42 -32.26
C SER A 83 10.20 -1.21 -32.44
N GLN A 84 11.29 -1.19 -31.68
CA GLN A 84 12.32 -0.15 -31.74
C GLN A 84 13.66 -0.74 -32.20
N GLY A 85 14.45 0.06 -32.90
CA GLY A 85 15.76 -0.34 -33.41
C GLY A 85 15.66 -1.35 -34.55
N SER A 86 16.50 -2.40 -34.51
CA SER A 86 16.56 -3.47 -35.51
C SER A 86 15.68 -4.68 -35.17
N LEU A 87 14.86 -4.60 -34.12
CA LEU A 87 14.01 -5.72 -33.71
C LEU A 87 12.94 -6.00 -34.77
N ASN A 88 12.94 -7.21 -35.29
CA ASN A 88 11.92 -7.72 -36.20
C ASN A 88 10.96 -8.64 -35.45
N VAL A 89 9.72 -8.19 -35.20
CA VAL A 89 8.77 -8.88 -34.31
C VAL A 89 7.77 -9.74 -35.06
N LYS A 90 7.46 -10.92 -34.52
CA LYS A 90 6.33 -11.74 -34.93
C LYS A 90 5.43 -12.02 -33.74
N LEU A 91 4.13 -11.82 -33.91
CA LEU A 91 3.12 -12.11 -32.88
C LEU A 91 2.47 -13.46 -33.13
N VAL A 92 2.32 -14.24 -32.07
CA VAL A 92 1.56 -15.49 -32.07
C VAL A 92 0.60 -15.48 -30.89
N LEU A 93 -0.69 -15.67 -31.14
CA LEU A 93 -1.70 -15.81 -30.09
C LEU A 93 -2.13 -17.26 -29.98
N PHE A 94 -2.12 -17.76 -28.76
CA PHE A 94 -2.67 -19.05 -28.38
C PHE A 94 -3.94 -18.83 -27.57
N ASP A 95 -4.95 -19.64 -27.85
CA ASP A 95 -6.19 -19.65 -27.06
C ASP A 95 -6.03 -20.45 -25.75
N PRO A 96 -7.06 -20.49 -24.89
CA PRO A 96 -7.00 -21.22 -23.62
C PRO A 96 -6.79 -22.73 -23.74
N PHE A 97 -6.93 -23.29 -24.95
CA PHE A 97 -6.65 -24.70 -25.25
C PHE A 97 -5.26 -24.90 -25.87
N GLU A 98 -4.43 -23.86 -25.84
CA GLU A 98 -3.09 -23.81 -26.42
C GLU A 98 -3.09 -23.98 -27.95
N GLU A 99 -4.22 -23.74 -28.62
CA GLU A 99 -4.30 -23.70 -30.07
C GLU A 99 -3.88 -22.33 -30.61
N ARG A 100 -3.07 -22.34 -31.67
CA ARG A 100 -2.67 -21.10 -32.35
C ARG A 100 -3.87 -20.51 -33.10
N VAL A 101 -4.26 -19.30 -32.72
CA VAL A 101 -5.39 -18.56 -33.33
C VAL A 101 -4.98 -17.32 -34.11
N LEU A 102 -3.75 -16.83 -33.92
CA LEU A 102 -3.16 -15.76 -34.70
C LEU A 102 -1.67 -16.03 -34.91
N SER A 103 -1.16 -15.68 -36.09
CA SER A 103 0.27 -15.52 -36.38
C SER A 103 0.44 -14.35 -37.33
N GLN A 104 1.14 -13.29 -36.92
CA GLN A 104 1.33 -12.09 -37.72
C GLN A 104 2.78 -11.62 -37.65
N ASP A 105 3.41 -11.40 -38.80
CA ASP A 105 4.79 -10.93 -38.90
C ASP A 105 4.86 -9.39 -38.87
N ASN A 106 6.07 -8.80 -38.83
CA ASN A 106 6.30 -7.36 -38.68
C ASN A 106 5.93 -6.49 -39.89
N ASP A 107 4.69 -6.56 -40.32
CA ASP A 107 4.19 -5.81 -41.45
C ASP A 107 3.43 -4.54 -41.02
N THR A 108 2.87 -3.84 -42.00
CA THR A 108 2.05 -2.65 -41.76
C THR A 108 0.79 -2.94 -40.93
N GLN A 109 0.31 -4.18 -40.87
CA GLN A 109 -0.88 -4.54 -40.11
C GLN A 109 -0.62 -4.57 -38.61
N LEU A 110 0.55 -5.04 -38.15
CA LEU A 110 0.93 -4.96 -36.73
C LEU A 110 0.95 -3.52 -36.22
N LYS A 111 1.40 -2.57 -37.05
CA LYS A 111 1.42 -1.14 -36.71
C LYS A 111 0.02 -0.52 -36.66
N GLN A 112 -0.92 -1.00 -37.48
CA GLN A 112 -2.32 -0.52 -37.51
C GLN A 112 -3.19 -1.18 -36.42
N GLY A 113 -2.70 -2.29 -35.88
CA GLY A 113 -3.31 -3.09 -34.83
C GLY A 113 -4.13 -4.25 -35.40
N VAL A 114 -3.76 -5.47 -35.01
CA VAL A 114 -4.45 -6.68 -35.45
C VAL A 114 -5.74 -6.85 -34.66
N THR A 115 -6.85 -7.07 -35.36
CA THR A 115 -8.16 -7.24 -34.75
C THR A 115 -8.68 -8.65 -34.99
N LEU A 116 -9.13 -9.34 -33.93
CA LEU A 116 -9.79 -10.64 -34.05
C LEU A 116 -10.91 -10.80 -33.01
N ARG A 117 -11.84 -11.72 -33.26
CA ARG A 117 -12.90 -12.09 -32.31
C ARG A 117 -12.51 -13.34 -31.54
N LEU A 118 -12.53 -13.27 -30.21
CA LEU A 118 -12.23 -14.39 -29.32
C LEU A 118 -13.36 -15.40 -29.35
N ARG A 119 -13.01 -16.69 -29.44
CA ARG A 119 -13.98 -17.79 -29.58
C ARG A 119 -14.32 -18.44 -28.25
N SER A 120 -13.39 -18.41 -27.30
CA SER A 120 -13.48 -19.14 -26.04
C SER A 120 -13.19 -18.19 -24.89
N PRO A 121 -13.85 -18.33 -23.73
CA PRO A 121 -13.43 -17.62 -22.54
C PRO A 121 -12.20 -18.30 -21.92
N GLY A 122 -11.36 -17.52 -21.23
CA GLY A 122 -10.23 -18.02 -20.45
C GLY A 122 -8.93 -17.27 -20.69
N THR A 123 -7.83 -17.84 -20.20
CA THR A 123 -6.50 -17.27 -20.30
C THR A 123 -5.91 -17.49 -21.70
N TYR A 124 -5.71 -16.40 -22.44
CA TYR A 124 -5.01 -16.40 -23.71
C TYR A 124 -3.51 -16.16 -23.48
N ARG A 125 -2.66 -16.78 -24.31
CA ARG A 125 -1.21 -16.57 -24.27
C ARG A 125 -0.73 -15.87 -25.53
N LEU A 126 -0.19 -14.66 -25.38
CA LEU A 126 0.37 -13.86 -26.46
C LEU A 126 1.89 -13.96 -26.44
N ARG A 127 2.47 -14.43 -27.53
CA ARG A 127 3.91 -14.57 -27.69
C ARG A 127 4.45 -13.54 -28.67
N VAL A 128 5.48 -12.82 -28.25
CA VAL A 128 6.27 -11.93 -29.10
C VAL A 128 7.58 -12.64 -29.42
N LEU A 129 7.79 -12.95 -30.69
CA LEU A 129 8.98 -13.60 -31.23
C LEU A 129 9.89 -12.56 -31.89
N ALA A 130 11.21 -12.74 -31.80
CA ALA A 130 12.17 -12.05 -32.65
C ALA A 130 12.52 -12.91 -33.85
N GLU A 131 12.11 -12.48 -35.04
CA GLU A 131 12.56 -13.08 -36.29
C GLU A 131 14.08 -12.91 -36.43
N ASP A 132 14.72 -13.95 -36.94
CA ASP A 132 16.18 -14.06 -37.08
C ASP A 132 16.97 -13.78 -35.78
N ASN A 133 16.32 -13.93 -34.61
CA ASN A 133 16.89 -13.60 -33.30
C ASN A 133 17.42 -12.16 -33.19
N THR A 134 16.80 -11.24 -33.93
CA THR A 134 17.04 -9.80 -33.78
C THR A 134 16.77 -9.36 -32.33
N GLN A 135 17.50 -8.36 -31.85
CA GLN A 135 17.39 -7.87 -30.48
C GLN A 135 16.92 -6.42 -30.46
N GLY A 136 16.21 -6.04 -29.40
CA GLY A 136 15.74 -4.68 -29.18
C GLY A 136 14.57 -4.60 -28.23
N SER A 137 13.98 -3.42 -28.13
CA SER A 137 12.80 -3.14 -27.31
C SER A 137 11.52 -3.06 -28.15
N TYR A 138 10.39 -3.26 -27.50
CA TYR A 138 9.08 -3.03 -28.08
C TYR A 138 8.09 -2.53 -27.03
N ILE A 139 7.00 -1.93 -27.49
CA ILE A 139 5.84 -1.60 -26.67
C ILE A 139 4.66 -2.38 -27.23
N ILE A 140 3.96 -3.12 -26.37
CA ILE A 140 2.76 -3.87 -26.73
C ILE A 140 1.55 -3.32 -25.98
N LYS A 141 0.42 -3.22 -26.67
CA LYS A 141 -0.87 -2.84 -26.10
C LYS A 141 -1.94 -3.81 -26.60
N ILE A 142 -2.84 -4.21 -25.73
CA ILE A 142 -4.05 -4.93 -26.11
C ILE A 142 -5.27 -4.13 -25.67
N GLU A 143 -6.35 -4.21 -26.45
CA GLU A 143 -7.67 -3.72 -26.08
C GLU A 143 -8.68 -4.82 -26.35
N THR A 144 -9.58 -5.05 -25.41
CA THR A 144 -10.68 -6.00 -25.56
C THR A 144 -11.97 -5.22 -25.46
N THR A 145 -12.82 -5.34 -26.47
CA THR A 145 -14.14 -4.73 -26.48
C THR A 145 -15.17 -5.80 -26.77
N ASN A 146 -16.34 -5.73 -26.16
CA ASN A 146 -17.43 -6.64 -26.50
C ASN A 146 -18.67 -5.81 -26.83
N PRO A 147 -18.97 -5.59 -28.12
CA PRO A 147 -20.06 -4.70 -28.51
C PRO A 147 -21.42 -5.20 -28.01
N GLU A 148 -21.60 -6.52 -27.86
CA GLU A 148 -22.83 -7.10 -27.33
C GLU A 148 -22.98 -6.84 -25.84
N ARG A 149 -21.92 -7.04 -25.05
CA ARG A 149 -21.93 -6.71 -23.61
C ARG A 149 -22.08 -5.21 -23.39
N SER A 150 -21.42 -4.38 -24.18
CA SER A 150 -21.60 -2.93 -24.13
C SER A 150 -23.04 -2.53 -24.41
N ARG A 151 -23.64 -3.10 -25.46
CA ARG A 151 -25.05 -2.87 -25.79
C ARG A 151 -25.99 -3.35 -24.68
N GLN A 152 -25.71 -4.51 -24.08
CA GLN A 152 -26.50 -5.03 -22.96
C GLN A 152 -26.41 -4.11 -21.74
N ALA A 153 -25.23 -3.59 -21.42
CA ALA A 153 -25.07 -2.60 -20.35
C ALA A 153 -25.85 -1.31 -20.64
N ASP A 154 -25.86 -0.84 -21.89
CA ASP A 154 -26.63 0.34 -22.28
C ASP A 154 -28.14 0.09 -22.19
N LEU A 155 -28.61 -1.10 -22.55
CA LEU A 155 -30.01 -1.51 -22.36
C LEU A 155 -30.39 -1.55 -20.88
N VAL A 156 -29.54 -2.11 -20.01
CA VAL A 156 -29.77 -2.11 -18.56
C VAL A 156 -29.86 -0.69 -18.02
N MET A 157 -28.98 0.22 -18.46
CA MET A 157 -29.08 1.64 -18.09
C MET A 157 -30.41 2.26 -18.53
N GLY A 158 -30.86 1.95 -19.75
CA GLY A 158 -32.16 2.39 -20.28
C GLY A 158 -33.35 1.85 -19.50
N ASP A 159 -33.36 0.55 -19.19
CA ASP A 159 -34.42 -0.12 -18.43
C ASP A 159 -34.55 0.45 -17.01
N LEU A 160 -33.43 0.91 -16.44
CA LEU A 160 -33.38 1.57 -15.13
C LEU A 160 -33.62 3.08 -15.19
N ASN A 161 -33.91 3.64 -16.37
CA ASN A 161 -34.05 5.08 -16.63
C ASN A 161 -32.84 5.92 -16.16
N LEU A 162 -31.63 5.39 -16.35
CA LEU A 162 -30.38 6.07 -15.99
C LEU A 162 -29.69 6.66 -17.22
N THR A 163 -29.27 7.91 -17.11
CA THR A 163 -28.56 8.64 -18.15
C THR A 163 -27.09 8.25 -18.14
N ILE A 164 -26.61 7.71 -19.26
CA ILE A 164 -25.19 7.39 -19.45
C ILE A 164 -24.39 8.67 -19.62
N THR A 165 -23.38 8.86 -18.78
CA THR A 165 -22.43 9.98 -18.83
C THR A 165 -21.00 9.42 -18.98
N PRO A 166 -20.09 10.09 -19.72
CA PRO A 166 -18.69 9.70 -19.74
C PRO A 166 -18.10 9.61 -18.34
N CYS A 167 -17.44 8.49 -18.05
CA CYS A 167 -16.72 8.31 -16.80
C CYS A 167 -15.48 9.22 -16.72
N GLY A 168 -15.05 9.57 -15.51
CA GLY A 168 -13.85 10.40 -15.27
C GLY A 168 -14.07 11.58 -14.32
N ASN A 169 -15.33 11.90 -14.01
CA ASN A 169 -15.66 12.86 -12.94
C ASN A 169 -15.95 12.09 -11.63
N PRO A 170 -15.24 12.35 -10.52
CA PRO A 170 -15.42 11.66 -9.24
C PRO A 170 -16.79 11.89 -8.59
N GLU A 171 -17.55 12.90 -9.02
CA GLU A 171 -18.91 13.13 -8.53
C GLU A 171 -19.95 12.19 -9.15
N LEU A 172 -19.61 11.49 -10.24
CA LEU A 172 -20.54 10.55 -10.89
C LEU A 172 -20.61 9.24 -10.11
N ALA A 173 -21.80 8.65 -10.08
CA ALA A 173 -21.96 7.28 -9.65
C ALA A 173 -21.39 6.34 -10.72
N VAL A 174 -20.65 5.31 -10.30
CA VAL A 174 -20.08 4.28 -11.16
C VAL A 174 -20.86 2.99 -10.98
N ILE A 175 -21.48 2.48 -12.04
CA ILE A 175 -22.25 1.23 -12.03
C ILE A 175 -21.48 0.20 -12.83
N ARG A 176 -21.21 -0.96 -12.21
CA ARG A 176 -20.64 -2.12 -12.90
C ARG A 176 -21.76 -3.07 -13.31
N ILE A 177 -21.83 -3.37 -14.60
CA ILE A 177 -22.82 -4.27 -15.21
C ILE A 177 -22.04 -5.43 -15.83
N GLY A 178 -21.89 -6.52 -15.06
CA GLY A 178 -20.92 -7.56 -15.39
C GLY A 178 -19.49 -7.00 -15.41
N THR A 179 -18.82 -7.07 -16.55
CA THR A 179 -17.48 -6.47 -16.76
C THR A 179 -17.51 -5.04 -17.29
N GLU A 180 -18.68 -4.58 -17.73
CA GLU A 180 -18.84 -3.23 -18.27
C GLU A 180 -18.99 -2.20 -17.14
N THR A 181 -18.47 -1.00 -17.38
CA THR A 181 -18.62 0.12 -16.45
C THR A 181 -19.39 1.25 -17.13
N ARG A 182 -20.37 1.82 -16.43
CA ARG A 182 -21.14 3.00 -16.86
C ARG A 182 -21.17 4.01 -15.74
N CYS A 183 -21.25 5.28 -16.09
CA CYS A 183 -21.35 6.37 -15.12
C CYS A 183 -22.65 7.15 -15.31
N THR A 184 -23.26 7.60 -14.22
CA THR A 184 -24.51 8.37 -14.25
C THR A 184 -24.52 9.48 -13.19
N ARG A 185 -25.34 10.51 -13.41
CA ARG A 185 -25.64 11.58 -12.46
C ARG A 185 -26.93 11.31 -11.67
N ASP A 186 -27.69 10.29 -12.06
CA ASP A 186 -29.03 10.05 -11.56
C ASP A 186 -29.04 9.23 -10.24
N MET A 187 -27.86 8.92 -9.71
CA MET A 187 -27.64 8.19 -8.45
C MET A 187 -26.80 9.01 -7.47
N GLN A 188 -26.70 8.55 -6.22
CA GLN A 188 -25.91 9.25 -5.18
C GLN A 188 -24.45 9.40 -5.62
N ARG A 189 -23.96 10.65 -5.51
CA ARG A 189 -22.66 11.09 -6.02
C ARG A 189 -21.50 10.28 -5.43
N GLY A 190 -20.53 9.96 -6.30
CA GLY A 190 -19.29 9.28 -5.92
C GLY A 190 -19.46 7.84 -5.40
N GLY A 191 -20.65 7.25 -5.51
CA GLY A 191 -20.89 5.86 -5.13
C GLY A 191 -20.45 4.88 -6.23
N GLU A 192 -19.89 3.74 -5.82
CA GLU A 192 -19.76 2.57 -6.69
C GLU A 192 -20.94 1.61 -6.47
N TYR A 193 -21.47 1.06 -7.55
CA TYR A 193 -22.63 0.19 -7.53
C TYR A 193 -22.41 -1.04 -8.41
N LEU A 194 -23.08 -2.14 -8.06
CA LEU A 194 -23.11 -3.38 -8.81
C LEU A 194 -24.53 -3.63 -9.29
N TYR A 195 -24.70 -3.87 -10.60
CA TYR A 195 -25.97 -4.37 -11.14
C TYR A 195 -26.04 -5.89 -10.96
N ASN A 196 -27.07 -6.34 -10.26
CA ASN A 196 -27.37 -7.74 -10.05
C ASN A 196 -28.34 -8.20 -11.14
N SER A 197 -27.83 -8.97 -12.12
CA SER A 197 -28.63 -9.47 -13.24
C SER A 197 -29.72 -10.47 -12.85
N THR A 198 -29.62 -11.08 -11.65
CA THR A 198 -30.63 -12.04 -11.17
C THR A 198 -31.84 -11.31 -10.59
N THR A 199 -31.61 -10.22 -9.85
CA THR A 199 -32.68 -9.43 -9.22
C THR A 199 -33.13 -8.27 -10.12
N GLY A 200 -32.33 -7.89 -11.12
CA GLY A 200 -32.54 -6.70 -11.93
C GLY A 200 -32.33 -5.40 -11.17
N GLN A 201 -31.64 -5.43 -10.02
CA GLN A 201 -31.46 -4.27 -9.15
C GLN A 201 -30.02 -3.78 -9.15
N ILE A 202 -29.84 -2.49 -8.88
CA ILE A 202 -28.54 -1.91 -8.56
C ILE A 202 -28.39 -1.89 -7.04
N GLU A 203 -27.31 -2.49 -6.57
CA GLU A 203 -26.95 -2.49 -5.16
C GLU A 203 -25.70 -1.62 -4.98
N PRO A 204 -25.61 -0.79 -3.91
CA PRO A 204 -24.34 -0.16 -3.58
C PRO A 204 -23.31 -1.26 -3.46
N ARG A 205 -22.17 -1.10 -4.15
CA ARG A 205 -21.05 -2.00 -3.95
C ARG A 205 -20.76 -1.90 -2.47
N GLN A 206 -20.95 -3.00 -1.74
CA GLN A 206 -20.38 -3.11 -0.41
C GLN A 206 -18.89 -3.05 -0.64
N THR A 207 -18.33 -1.85 -0.63
CA THR A 207 -16.94 -1.67 -0.28
C THR A 207 -16.84 -2.41 1.04
N GLU A 208 -16.06 -3.49 1.05
CA GLU A 208 -15.60 -4.07 2.31
C GLU A 208 -15.30 -2.90 3.24
N PRO A 209 -15.87 -2.89 4.46
CA PRO A 209 -15.80 -1.73 5.35
C PRO A 209 -14.36 -1.25 5.30
N GLN A 210 -14.15 -0.04 4.76
CA GLN A 210 -12.83 0.40 4.33
C GLN A 210 -11.88 0.11 5.47
N GLU A 211 -10.95 -0.82 5.25
CA GLU A 211 -10.01 -1.24 6.27
C GLU A 211 -9.37 0.04 6.79
N THR A 212 -9.63 0.35 8.06
CA THR A 212 -9.14 1.61 8.62
C THR A 212 -7.62 1.57 8.58
N VAL A 213 -6.96 2.73 8.55
CA VAL A 213 -5.49 2.76 8.64
C VAL A 213 -5.00 1.97 9.85
N ARG A 214 -5.76 2.03 10.95
CA ARG A 214 -5.58 1.22 12.16
C ARG A 214 -5.67 -0.30 11.89
N ASP A 215 -6.66 -0.78 11.17
CA ASP A 215 -6.81 -2.21 10.87
C ASP A 215 -5.68 -2.72 9.95
N ARG A 216 -5.32 -1.91 8.95
CA ARG A 216 -4.21 -2.20 8.05
C ARG A 216 -2.89 -2.30 8.80
N VAL A 217 -2.61 -1.35 9.69
CA VAL A 217 -1.40 -1.37 10.54
C VAL A 217 -1.41 -2.58 11.48
N ALA A 218 -2.55 -2.92 12.09
CA ALA A 218 -2.64 -4.14 12.92
C ALA A 218 -2.28 -5.39 12.13
N ARG A 219 -2.80 -5.52 10.91
CA ARG A 219 -2.51 -6.66 10.03
C ARG A 219 -1.06 -6.70 9.55
N GLU A 220 -0.51 -5.55 9.15
CA GLU A 220 0.87 -5.42 8.65
C GLU A 220 1.90 -5.79 9.73
N PHE A 221 1.66 -5.40 10.98
CA PHE A 221 2.59 -5.63 12.09
C PHE A 221 2.18 -6.79 13.02
N GLY A 222 1.08 -7.50 12.70
CA GLY A 222 0.58 -8.61 13.52
C GLY A 222 0.13 -8.20 14.92
N MET A 223 -0.40 -6.98 15.08
CA MET A 223 -0.75 -6.39 16.37
C MET A 223 -2.22 -6.58 16.73
N ARG A 224 -2.49 -6.68 18.03
CA ARG A 224 -3.85 -6.62 18.59
C ARG A 224 -4.02 -5.37 19.43
N TRP A 225 -4.95 -4.53 19.00
CA TRP A 225 -5.30 -3.32 19.73
C TRP A 225 -6.04 -3.66 21.03
N VAL A 226 -5.64 -3.01 22.12
CA VAL A 226 -6.27 -3.08 23.44
C VAL A 226 -6.65 -1.68 23.92
N PRO A 227 -7.58 -1.54 24.88
CA PRO A 227 -7.86 -0.25 25.50
C PRO A 227 -6.61 0.36 26.13
N CYS A 228 -6.41 1.66 25.91
CA CYS A 228 -5.34 2.42 26.55
C CYS A 228 -5.65 2.61 28.05
N GLY A 229 -4.68 2.34 28.93
CA GLY A 229 -4.86 2.51 30.39
C GLY A 229 -4.16 1.49 31.30
N GLY A 230 -3.21 0.69 30.80
CA GLY A 230 -2.44 -0.27 31.60
C GLY A 230 -0.92 -0.01 31.50
N GLN A 231 -0.17 -0.52 32.48
CA GLN A 231 1.29 -0.59 32.41
C GLN A 231 1.73 -1.64 31.38
N GLY A 232 2.94 -1.48 30.82
CA GLY A 232 3.49 -2.43 29.84
C GLY A 232 2.80 -2.37 28.48
N LEU A 233 2.23 -1.22 28.11
CA LEU A 233 1.59 -1.00 26.81
C LEU A 233 2.43 -0.05 25.96
N ALA A 234 2.47 -0.33 24.66
CA ALA A 234 2.88 0.66 23.67
C ALA A 234 1.67 1.52 23.29
N GLU A 235 1.80 2.84 23.36
CA GLU A 235 0.82 3.81 22.86
C GLU A 235 1.31 4.32 21.50
N ILE A 236 0.57 4.05 20.43
CA ILE A 236 0.94 4.36 19.05
C ILE A 236 -0.06 5.37 18.50
N ALA A 237 0.41 6.52 18.05
CA ALA A 237 -0.38 7.50 17.33
C ALA A 237 -0.46 7.11 15.84
N ILE A 238 -1.67 6.84 15.35
CA ILE A 238 -2.00 6.55 13.95
C ILE A 238 -2.98 7.63 13.48
N ASP A 239 -2.58 8.46 12.51
CA ASP A 239 -3.38 9.58 12.00
C ASP A 239 -3.93 10.52 13.11
N GLY A 240 -3.17 10.67 14.19
CA GLY A 240 -3.54 11.50 15.35
C GLY A 240 -4.43 10.81 16.39
N GLU A 241 -4.89 9.58 16.15
CA GLU A 241 -5.59 8.76 17.13
C GLU A 241 -4.59 7.86 17.88
N ALA A 242 -4.66 7.86 19.21
CA ALA A 242 -3.83 6.97 20.03
C ALA A 242 -4.48 5.58 20.14
N VAL A 243 -3.73 4.55 19.76
CA VAL A 243 -4.10 3.14 19.94
C VAL A 243 -3.06 2.43 20.80
N CYS A 244 -3.47 1.43 21.56
CA CYS A 244 -2.55 0.71 22.46
C CYS A 244 -2.42 -0.77 22.09
N THR A 245 -1.23 -1.33 22.26
CA THR A 245 -0.94 -2.75 22.00
C THR A 245 0.00 -3.34 23.05
N ARG A 246 -0.11 -4.65 23.29
CA ARG A 246 0.87 -5.44 24.07
C ARG A 246 1.90 -6.13 23.20
N ASP A 247 1.67 -6.14 21.89
CA ASP A 247 2.51 -6.85 20.93
C ASP A 247 3.70 -5.95 20.46
N TYR A 248 4.00 -4.86 21.19
CA TYR A 248 5.11 -3.94 20.93
C TYR A 248 5.75 -3.46 22.24
N PRO A 249 7.06 -3.13 22.28
CA PRO A 249 7.72 -2.65 23.49
C PRO A 249 7.03 -1.43 24.12
N GLU A 250 6.99 -1.37 25.44
CA GLU A 250 6.39 -0.26 26.19
C GLU A 250 7.04 1.07 25.82
N GLY A 251 6.21 2.08 25.51
CA GLY A 251 6.65 3.38 25.05
C GLY A 251 5.57 4.15 24.29
N LYS A 252 5.90 5.36 23.83
CA LYS A 252 5.07 6.15 22.93
C LYS A 252 5.67 6.17 21.54
N TYR A 253 4.85 5.98 20.52
CA TYR A 253 5.28 5.88 19.13
C TYR A 253 4.33 6.65 18.21
N THR A 254 4.84 7.06 17.05
CA THR A 254 4.04 7.57 15.94
C THR A 254 4.23 6.65 14.75
N TYR A 255 3.15 6.29 14.09
CA TYR A 255 3.23 5.51 12.86
C TYR A 255 3.68 6.37 11.68
N ASN A 256 4.77 5.99 11.03
CA ASN A 256 5.29 6.63 9.84
C ASN A 256 4.87 5.82 8.61
N ALA A 257 3.79 6.25 7.95
CA ALA A 257 3.22 5.55 6.80
C ALA A 257 4.14 5.50 5.57
N ILE A 258 5.07 6.44 5.43
CA ILE A 258 6.03 6.46 4.31
C ILE A 258 7.11 5.40 4.51
N ALA A 259 7.58 5.25 5.74
CA ALA A 259 8.64 4.31 6.09
C ALA A 259 8.12 2.94 6.55
N SER A 260 6.79 2.75 6.63
CA SER A 260 6.15 1.56 7.21
C SER A 260 6.81 1.13 8.51
N ARG A 261 6.90 2.02 9.49
CA ARG A 261 7.46 1.71 10.83
C ARG A 261 6.90 2.61 11.92
N PHE A 262 7.13 2.21 13.16
CA PHE A 262 6.86 3.02 14.35
C PHE A 262 8.11 3.80 14.74
N ASP A 263 8.02 5.12 14.67
CA ASP A 263 9.08 6.00 15.16
C ASP A 263 8.79 6.28 16.65
N PRO A 264 9.74 6.08 17.58
CA PRO A 264 9.52 6.43 18.98
C PRO A 264 9.24 7.93 19.06
N VAL A 265 8.15 8.31 19.74
CA VAL A 265 7.95 9.70 20.12
C VAL A 265 9.07 10.01 21.10
N PRO A 266 9.92 11.02 20.82
CA PRO A 266 10.94 11.42 21.76
C PRO A 266 10.24 11.68 23.09
N VAL A 267 10.52 10.86 24.10
CA VAL A 267 10.06 11.13 25.46
C VAL A 267 10.59 12.52 25.75
N ALA A 268 9.70 13.50 25.94
CA ALA A 268 10.11 14.85 26.29
C ALA A 268 11.11 14.69 27.44
N ASP A 269 12.35 15.12 27.19
CA ASP A 269 13.42 14.90 28.14
C ASP A 269 13.02 15.62 29.43
N ARG A 270 12.58 14.85 30.44
CA ARG A 270 12.00 15.40 31.66
C ARG A 270 13.00 16.30 32.37
N ASN A 271 14.30 16.02 32.23
CA ASN A 271 15.34 16.88 32.77
C ASN A 271 15.44 18.19 31.96
N LEU A 272 15.25 18.15 30.64
CA LEU A 272 15.19 19.36 29.82
C LEU A 272 13.99 20.24 30.18
N GLN A 273 12.83 19.64 30.43
CA GLN A 273 11.67 20.37 30.94
C GLN A 273 11.96 20.98 32.32
N GLN A 274 12.58 20.22 33.22
CA GLN A 274 12.96 20.71 34.55
C GLN A 274 13.94 21.90 34.47
N LEU A 275 14.89 21.88 33.53
CA LEU A 275 15.79 23.01 33.29
C LEU A 275 15.03 24.24 32.81
N GLN A 276 14.08 24.07 31.88
CA GLN A 276 13.25 25.17 31.39
C GLN A 276 12.37 25.76 32.49
N GLU A 277 11.85 24.93 33.40
CA GLU A 277 11.10 25.38 34.59
C GLU A 277 11.96 26.21 35.55
N TRP A 278 13.27 25.95 35.63
CA TRP A 278 14.22 26.80 36.35
C TRP A 278 14.67 28.04 35.56
N GLY A 279 14.11 28.27 34.37
CA GLY A 279 14.52 29.36 33.48
C GLY A 279 15.89 29.13 32.82
N LEU A 280 16.40 27.90 32.82
CA LEU A 280 17.68 27.54 32.23
C LEU A 280 17.48 27.04 30.80
N ASN A 281 18.07 27.77 29.84
CA ASN A 281 18.05 27.38 28.44
C ASN A 281 19.24 26.46 28.13
N ARG A 282 18.99 25.32 27.49
CA ARG A 282 20.06 24.39 27.09
C ARG A 282 20.97 25.02 26.02
N VAL A 283 22.27 24.92 26.24
CA VAL A 283 23.32 25.27 25.27
C VAL A 283 24.29 24.11 25.06
N ALA A 284 25.18 24.22 24.07
CA ALA A 284 26.25 23.27 23.89
C ALA A 284 27.23 23.30 25.08
N CYS A 285 27.68 22.13 25.53
CA CYS A 285 28.67 22.03 26.60
C CYS A 285 30.04 22.52 26.12
N GLY A 286 30.74 23.28 26.96
CA GLY A 286 32.03 23.89 26.63
C GLY A 286 32.63 24.64 27.82
N THR A 287 33.57 25.55 27.55
CA THR A 287 34.13 26.43 28.58
C THR A 287 33.18 27.60 28.86
N GLY A 288 33.04 28.01 30.12
CA GLY A 288 32.24 29.17 30.50
C GLY A 288 30.73 28.91 30.59
N VAL A 289 30.30 27.65 30.63
CA VAL A 289 28.90 27.26 30.84
C VAL A 289 28.72 26.61 32.21
N VAL A 290 27.47 26.51 32.66
CA VAL A 290 27.09 25.68 33.80
C VAL A 290 26.82 24.28 33.28
N SER A 291 27.51 23.27 33.82
CA SER A 291 27.30 21.85 33.53
C SER A 291 26.49 21.22 34.66
N ILE A 292 25.38 20.57 34.35
CA ILE A 292 24.43 19.98 35.29
C ILE A 292 24.23 18.50 34.95
N LEU A 293 24.63 17.60 35.84
CA LEU A 293 24.41 16.17 35.71
C LEU A 293 23.05 15.79 36.31
N MET A 294 22.10 15.35 35.48
CA MET A 294 20.76 14.91 35.86
C MET A 294 20.55 13.47 35.39
N ASN A 295 20.31 12.53 36.32
CA ASN A 295 20.11 11.11 36.02
C ASN A 295 21.21 10.48 35.14
N GLY A 296 22.46 10.93 35.31
CA GLY A 296 23.62 10.44 34.54
C GLY A 296 23.82 11.10 33.17
N GLN A 297 22.93 12.00 32.75
CA GLN A 297 23.07 12.80 31.53
C GLN A 297 23.50 14.23 31.87
N GLU A 298 24.46 14.76 31.11
CA GLU A 298 24.96 16.13 31.28
C GLU A 298 24.15 17.12 30.44
N TYR A 299 23.77 18.22 31.06
CA TYR A 299 23.07 19.34 30.44
C TYR A 299 23.84 20.61 30.71
N CYS A 300 24.01 21.45 29.68
CA CYS A 300 24.71 22.71 29.83
C CYS A 300 23.77 23.89 29.61
N THR A 301 23.96 24.96 30.40
CA THR A 301 23.21 26.22 30.29
C THR A 301 24.15 27.41 30.45
N GLN A 302 23.69 28.59 30.04
CA GLN A 302 24.41 29.84 30.32
C GLN A 302 24.34 30.13 31.83
N PRO A 303 25.39 30.74 32.42
CA PRO A 303 25.33 31.23 33.78
C PRO A 303 24.16 32.21 33.96
N THR A 304 23.56 32.20 35.14
CA THR A 304 22.51 33.14 35.54
C THR A 304 22.94 33.84 36.83
N ASP A 305 22.21 34.86 37.26
CA ASP A 305 22.52 35.61 38.49
C ASP A 305 22.58 34.74 39.76
N TRP A 306 21.96 33.56 39.74
CA TRP A 306 21.93 32.62 40.85
C TRP A 306 22.72 31.33 40.60
N LEU A 307 23.24 31.11 39.39
CA LEU A 307 23.94 29.89 39.01
C LEU A 307 25.21 30.20 38.21
N ASN A 308 26.35 30.13 38.90
CA ASN A 308 27.67 30.45 38.34
C ASN A 308 28.24 29.28 37.53
N VAL A 309 29.16 29.60 36.60
CA VAL A 309 29.97 28.61 35.85
C VAL A 309 30.55 27.56 36.80
N GLY A 310 30.34 26.28 36.47
CA GLY A 310 30.79 25.16 37.31
C GLY A 310 30.14 23.84 36.90
N HIS A 311 30.49 22.77 37.62
CA HIS A 311 29.89 21.44 37.46
C HIS A 311 29.00 21.15 38.66
N TYR A 312 27.74 20.83 38.41
CA TYR A 312 26.72 20.58 39.40
C TYR A 312 26.08 19.22 39.17
N ARG A 313 25.64 18.57 40.25
CA ARG A 313 24.75 17.41 40.20
C ARG A 313 23.38 17.85 40.70
N PHE A 314 22.34 17.45 39.99
CA PHE A 314 20.98 17.62 40.48
C PHE A 314 20.64 16.54 41.52
N ILE A 315 20.06 16.95 42.64
CA ILE A 315 19.58 16.08 43.72
C ILE A 315 18.04 16.08 43.65
N PRO A 316 17.40 15.09 42.99
CA PRO A 316 15.96 15.14 42.72
C PRO A 316 15.10 15.16 43.98
N ALA A 317 15.54 14.48 45.05
CA ALA A 317 14.81 14.41 46.32
C ALA A 317 14.66 15.77 47.00
N GLU A 318 15.57 16.69 46.75
CA GLU A 318 15.63 18.01 47.39
C GLU A 318 15.36 19.15 46.41
N ASN A 319 15.16 18.84 45.13
CA ASN A 319 15.04 19.79 44.05
C ASN A 319 16.14 20.88 44.06
N ARG A 320 17.40 20.46 44.30
CA ARG A 320 18.56 21.37 44.44
C ARG A 320 19.74 20.94 43.56
N LEU A 321 20.58 21.90 43.20
CA LEU A 321 21.86 21.69 42.53
C LEU A 321 23.00 21.69 43.55
N GLU A 322 23.89 20.72 43.47
CA GLU A 322 25.05 20.59 44.36
C GLU A 322 26.35 20.64 43.53
N PRO A 323 27.33 21.51 43.86
CA PRO A 323 28.59 21.58 43.13
C PRO A 323 29.38 20.27 43.30
N MET A 324 29.82 19.69 42.18
CA MET A 324 30.53 18.40 42.18
C MET A 324 31.99 18.51 42.58
N ASN A 325 32.60 19.68 42.38
CA ASN A 325 33.98 19.98 42.75
C ASN A 325 33.99 21.27 43.55
N SER A 326 33.64 21.24 44.83
CA SER A 326 33.97 22.36 45.71
C SER A 326 35.49 22.35 45.94
N PRO A 327 36.25 23.37 45.54
CA PRO A 327 37.47 23.68 46.26
C PRO A 327 37.06 23.88 47.73
N VAL A 328 37.88 23.42 48.67
CA VAL A 328 37.71 23.77 50.09
C VAL A 328 37.92 25.28 50.20
N TRP A 329 36.85 26.07 50.10
CA TRP A 329 36.91 27.51 50.31
C TRP A 329 36.91 27.76 51.82
N THR A 330 38.05 28.18 52.35
CA THR A 330 38.16 28.72 53.71
C THR A 330 37.45 30.09 53.77
N THR A 331 36.38 30.13 54.57
CA THR A 331 35.76 31.29 55.22
C THR A 331 35.07 32.38 54.38
N ASP A 332 33.77 32.51 54.67
CA ASP A 332 32.90 33.69 54.60
C ASP A 332 32.61 34.31 53.23
N GLN A 333 31.63 33.71 52.53
CA GLN A 333 30.31 34.30 52.21
C GLN A 333 29.53 33.30 51.34
N ASN A 334 28.90 32.29 51.97
CA ASN A 334 28.10 31.30 51.25
C ASN A 334 26.61 31.61 51.44
N ARG A 335 25.95 32.11 50.38
CA ARG A 335 24.50 31.97 50.23
C ARG A 335 24.29 30.69 49.43
N ASP A 336 23.65 29.70 50.05
CA ASP A 336 23.27 28.48 49.34
C ASP A 336 22.39 28.83 48.13
N PRO A 337 22.71 28.38 46.92
CA PRO A 337 21.89 28.62 45.75
C PRO A 337 20.64 27.73 45.81
N VAL A 338 19.58 28.25 46.42
CA VAL A 338 18.24 27.69 46.28
C VAL A 338 17.61 28.28 45.02
N PRO A 339 17.14 27.47 44.05
CA PRO A 339 16.40 27.99 42.91
C PRO A 339 15.17 28.75 43.40
N HIS A 340 15.11 30.05 43.14
CA HIS A 340 13.92 30.84 43.43
C HIS A 340 12.85 30.46 42.41
N GLN A 341 11.83 29.70 42.86
CA GLN A 341 10.58 29.60 42.10
C GLN A 341 9.92 30.98 42.11
N THR A 342 9.99 31.71 41.00
CA THR A 342 9.16 32.90 40.80
C THR A 342 7.71 32.43 40.71
N GLY A 343 6.95 32.64 41.78
CA GLY A 343 5.55 32.24 41.85
C GLY A 343 4.75 32.81 40.67
N ASN A 344 3.98 31.92 40.03
CA ASN A 344 2.96 32.30 39.05
C ASN A 344 1.94 33.25 39.72
N GLY A 345 2.08 34.54 39.44
CA GLY A 345 1.10 35.56 39.81
C GLY A 345 -0.17 35.37 39.00
N LEU A 346 -1.22 34.87 39.67
CA LEU A 346 -2.60 35.07 39.25
C LEU A 346 -2.92 36.57 39.47
N VAL A 347 -3.06 37.31 38.39
CA VAL A 347 -3.52 38.71 38.43
C VAL A 347 -4.98 38.69 38.89
N THR A 348 -5.24 39.22 40.08
CA THR A 348 -6.58 39.63 40.50
C THR A 348 -6.58 41.15 40.48
N ILE A 349 -7.32 41.74 39.55
CA ILE A 349 -7.54 43.19 39.51
C ILE A 349 -8.56 43.49 40.61
N GLN A 350 -8.09 44.02 41.73
CA GLN A 350 -8.92 44.67 42.72
C GLN A 350 -8.80 46.18 42.48
N GLY A 351 -9.83 46.75 41.89
CA GLY A 351 -9.98 48.19 41.73
C GLY A 351 -10.38 48.77 43.08
N ASP A 352 -9.52 49.61 43.64
CA ASP A 352 -9.91 50.52 44.71
C ASP A 352 -10.31 51.86 44.11
N GLY A 353 -11.58 52.21 44.39
CA GLY A 353 -12.14 53.52 44.14
C GLY A 353 -11.74 54.53 45.21
N ASP A 354 -11.66 55.78 44.76
CA ASP A 354 -11.93 57.07 45.40
C ASP A 354 -11.74 57.38 46.90
N MET A 355 -11.35 58.65 47.07
CA MET A 355 -11.37 59.58 48.22
C MET A 355 -10.13 59.52 49.13
N VAL A 356 -9.36 60.60 49.33
CA VAL A 356 -9.68 62.05 49.44
C VAL A 356 -8.67 62.92 48.70
#